data_AF-A0A3D3V6P0-F1
#
_entry.id   AF-A0A3D3V6P0-F1
#
_cell.length_a   1.000
_cell.length_b   1.000
_cell.length_c   1.000
_cell.angle_alpha   90.00
_cell.angle_beta   90.00
_cell.angle_gamma   90.00
#
_symmetry.space_group_name_H-M   'P 1'
#
loop_
_entity.id
_entity.type
_entity.pdbx_description
1 polymer ?
#
loop_
_entity_poly.entity_id
_entity_poly.type
_entity_poly.pdbx_seq_one_letter_code
_entity_poly.pdbx_strand_id
1 'polypeptide(L)'
;LSAGWRIGRELKDDTTRFCTMTNGGPLFVYVRDGKILRTTPLAFDSDDPDTWTIKARGKKFTPPRKGMLSPHAINWKAMVNAPNRLRQPMKRVDFDPDGERNIQNRGVSGYEPISWDEALDIVADEIKRMKREYGTGAIASSNGSHHNWGNIGYYLSAKLRFMNAIGTTEVHHNPDSW
;
A
#
# COMPACT_ATOMS: atom_id res chain seq x y z
N LEU A 1 -0.10 11.12 -13.83
CA LEU A 1 -0.96 12.24 -14.26
C LEU A 1 -1.90 12.59 -13.12
N SER A 2 -1.68 13.71 -12.41
CA SER A 2 -2.76 14.33 -11.65
C SER A 2 -3.73 14.91 -12.68
N ALA A 3 -5.05 14.81 -12.48
CA ALA A 3 -6.06 15.29 -13.44
C ALA A 3 -6.11 16.84 -13.52
N GLY A 4 -4.97 17.50 -13.70
CA GLY A 4 -4.81 18.96 -13.57
C GLY A 4 -4.71 19.46 -12.13
N TRP A 5 -4.73 18.56 -11.14
CA TRP A 5 -4.72 18.95 -9.73
C TRP A 5 -3.31 19.33 -9.29
N ARG A 6 -3.18 20.49 -8.65
CA ARG A 6 -1.97 20.87 -7.90
C ARG A 6 -1.97 20.11 -6.58
N ILE A 7 -1.04 19.18 -6.43
CA ILE A 7 -0.90 18.37 -5.22
C ILE A 7 0.31 18.89 -4.44
N GLY A 8 0.10 19.16 -3.15
CA GLY A 8 1.14 19.66 -2.26
C GLY A 8 1.25 21.19 -2.24
N ARG A 9 1.90 21.70 -1.18
CA ARG A 9 2.14 23.12 -0.92
C ARG A 9 3.63 23.39 -0.93
N GLU A 10 4.07 24.25 -1.85
CA GLU A 10 5.45 24.72 -1.90
C GLU A 10 5.79 25.56 -0.66
N LEU A 11 6.99 25.36 -0.12
CA LEU A 11 7.58 26.10 0.98
C LEU A 11 8.73 26.97 0.46
N LYS A 12 9.23 27.88 1.32
CA LYS A 12 10.24 28.89 0.95
C LYS A 12 11.63 28.32 0.61
N ASP A 13 11.87 27.02 0.84
CA ASP A 13 13.18 26.36 0.74
C ASP A 13 13.18 25.21 -0.28
N ASP A 14 12.42 25.37 -1.38
CA ASP A 14 12.21 24.38 -2.45
C ASP A 14 11.64 23.04 -1.98
N THR A 15 11.18 22.98 -0.73
CA THR A 15 10.47 21.82 -0.19
C THR A 15 9.00 21.89 -0.58
N THR A 16 8.43 20.78 -1.03
CA THR A 16 6.98 20.65 -1.17
C THR A 16 6.42 19.82 0.00
N ARG A 17 5.42 20.37 0.68
CA ARG A 17 4.64 19.70 1.74
C ARG A 17 3.43 19.01 1.12
N PHE A 18 3.43 17.69 1.11
CA PHE A 18 2.30 16.84 0.74
C PHE A 18 1.52 16.39 1.99
N CYS A 19 0.32 15.85 1.77
CA CYS A 19 -0.46 15.16 2.79
C CYS A 19 -0.63 13.69 2.38
N THR A 20 -0.55 12.79 3.35
CA THR A 20 -0.89 11.38 3.18
C THR A 20 -1.59 10.85 4.42
N MET A 21 -2.21 9.68 4.30
CA MET A 21 -2.80 8.96 5.42
C MET A 21 -2.13 7.60 5.59
N THR A 22 -2.11 7.10 6.82
CA THR A 22 -1.54 5.82 7.19
C THR A 22 -2.48 5.10 8.14
N ASN A 23 -2.29 3.80 8.37
CA ASN A 23 -3.07 3.05 9.37
C ASN A 23 -2.89 3.61 10.79
N GLY A 24 -1.84 4.40 11.02
CA GLY A 24 -1.56 5.04 12.29
C GLY A 24 -1.84 6.54 12.32
N GLY A 25 -2.56 7.10 11.34
CA GLY A 25 -2.99 8.50 11.30
C GLY A 25 -2.39 9.34 10.16
N PRO A 26 -2.87 10.60 10.00
CA PRO A 26 -2.52 11.49 8.89
C PRO A 26 -1.18 12.19 9.08
N LEU A 27 -0.41 12.29 8.00
CA LEU A 27 0.93 12.87 7.98
C LEU A 27 1.04 14.00 6.97
N PHE A 28 1.83 15.02 7.34
CA PHE A 28 2.52 15.82 6.33
C PHE A 28 3.80 15.11 5.90
N VAL A 29 4.08 15.13 4.60
CA VAL A 29 5.29 14.57 3.98
C VAL A 29 6.03 15.70 3.30
N TYR A 30 7.28 15.93 3.70
CA TYR A 30 8.12 17.00 3.16
C TYR A 30 9.09 16.39 2.17
N VAL A 31 9.05 16.86 0.93
CA VAL A 31 9.84 16.33 -0.19
C VAL A 31 10.68 17.43 -0.82
N ARG A 32 11.94 17.13 -1.11
CA ARG A 32 12.86 17.98 -1.88
C ARG A 32 13.67 17.07 -2.80
N ASP A 33 13.89 17.50 -4.04
CA ASP A 33 14.66 16.74 -5.05
C ASP A 33 14.18 15.28 -5.22
N GLY A 34 12.85 15.09 -5.18
CA GLY A 34 12.23 13.76 -5.28
C GLY A 34 12.43 12.85 -4.06
N LYS A 35 13.02 13.34 -2.96
CA LYS A 35 13.32 12.56 -1.75
C LYS A 35 12.48 13.02 -0.56
N ILE A 36 11.97 12.06 0.20
CA ILE A 36 11.29 12.32 1.48
C ILE A 36 12.32 12.81 2.50
N LEU A 37 12.22 14.07 2.91
CA LEU A 37 13.06 14.65 3.97
C LEU A 37 12.60 14.19 5.35
N ARG A 38 11.30 14.33 5.63
CA ARG A 38 10.68 13.98 6.91
C ARG A 38 9.17 13.82 6.78
N THR A 39 8.58 13.18 7.78
CA THR A 39 7.15 13.17 8.02
C THR A 39 6.86 13.82 9.37
N THR A 40 5.70 14.46 9.51
CA THR A 40 5.24 15.04 10.79
C THR A 40 3.75 14.75 10.96
N PRO A 41 3.21 14.80 12.18
CA PRO A 41 1.76 14.89 12.36
C PRO A 41 1.19 16.02 11.51
N LEU A 42 -0.02 15.80 10.98
CA LEU A 42 -0.80 16.87 10.36
C LEU A 42 -1.21 17.89 11.42
N ALA A 43 -1.04 19.17 11.12
CA ALA A 43 -1.56 20.28 11.92
C ALA A 43 -2.52 21.09 11.04
N PHE A 44 -3.66 21.50 11.59
CA PHE A 44 -4.62 22.32 10.88
C PHE A 44 -4.13 23.78 10.84
N ASP A 45 -4.28 24.42 9.68
CA ASP A 45 -3.99 25.83 9.48
C ASP A 45 -5.15 26.68 10.08
N SER A 46 -4.99 28.00 10.13
CA SER A 46 -5.97 28.92 10.75
C SER A 46 -7.25 29.10 9.93
N ASP A 47 -7.20 28.77 8.65
CA ASP A 47 -8.31 28.80 7.69
C ASP A 47 -9.07 27.47 7.61
N ASP A 48 -8.56 26.40 8.21
CA ASP A 48 -9.32 25.17 8.41
C ASP A 48 -10.47 25.38 9.43
N PRO A 49 -11.65 24.74 9.26
CA PRO A 49 -12.78 24.88 10.18
C PRO A 49 -12.43 24.67 11.66
N ASP A 50 -13.17 25.34 12.55
CA ASP A 50 -12.97 25.23 14.00
C ASP A 50 -13.31 23.85 14.57
N THR A 51 -12.66 23.50 15.69
CA THR A 51 -12.93 22.24 16.40
C THR A 51 -14.19 22.36 17.25
N TRP A 52 -14.84 21.23 17.51
CA TRP A 52 -15.99 21.17 18.41
C TRP A 52 -15.58 21.44 19.86
N THR A 53 -16.53 21.89 20.69
CA THR A 53 -16.30 22.12 22.13
C THR A 53 -17.41 21.51 22.97
N ILE A 54 -17.05 20.72 23.98
CA ILE A 54 -17.99 20.18 24.97
C ILE A 54 -17.94 21.07 26.23
N LYS A 55 -19.13 21.46 26.73
CA LYS A 55 -19.27 22.16 28.01
C LYS A 55 -19.77 21.18 29.07
N ALA A 56 -18.99 20.92 30.11
CA ALA A 56 -19.36 20.01 31.18
C ALA A 56 -18.75 20.46 32.52
N ARG A 57 -19.52 20.35 33.61
CA ARG A 57 -19.06 20.68 34.98
C ARG A 57 -18.43 22.08 35.09
N GLY A 58 -19.03 23.08 34.44
CA GLY A 58 -18.52 24.46 34.41
C GLY A 58 -17.24 24.68 33.59
N LYS A 59 -16.73 23.65 32.90
CA LYS A 59 -15.52 23.72 32.06
C LYS A 59 -15.85 23.56 30.59
N LYS A 60 -14.95 24.04 29.73
CA LYS A 60 -14.97 23.84 28.27
C LYS A 60 -13.81 22.93 27.88
N PHE A 61 -14.09 21.90 27.08
CA PHE A 61 -13.12 20.94 26.58
C PHE A 61 -13.11 20.98 25.05
N THR A 62 -11.96 21.32 24.49
CA THR A 62 -11.76 21.50 23.05
C THR A 62 -10.53 20.67 22.64
N PRO A 63 -10.61 19.82 21.60
CA PRO A 63 -9.48 19.01 21.19
C PRO A 63 -8.39 19.88 20.53
N PRO A 64 -7.11 19.45 20.60
CA PRO A 64 -6.04 20.11 19.86
C PRO A 64 -6.28 20.11 18.35
N ARG A 65 -5.87 21.20 17.67
CA ARG A 65 -5.94 21.35 16.20
C ARG A 65 -4.80 20.61 15.48
N LYS A 66 -4.65 19.30 15.73
CA LYS A 66 -3.65 18.45 15.06
C LYS A 66 -4.09 16.99 15.01
N GLY A 67 -3.62 16.27 14.00
CA GLY A 67 -3.67 14.80 13.96
C GLY A 67 -2.77 14.19 15.02
N MET A 68 -3.20 13.06 15.57
CA MET A 68 -2.38 12.21 16.42
C MET A 68 -1.89 11.00 15.63
N LEU A 69 -0.73 10.49 16.00
CA LEU A 69 -0.06 9.40 15.30
C LEU A 69 0.22 8.24 16.23
N SER A 70 0.08 7.03 15.71
CA SER A 70 0.69 5.85 16.32
C SER A 70 2.22 5.88 16.12
N PRO A 71 2.99 5.14 16.94
CA PRO A 71 4.43 5.02 16.76
C PRO A 71 4.85 4.44 15.41
N HIS A 72 4.03 3.56 14.80
CA HIS A 72 4.37 3.00 13.50
C HIS A 72 4.13 3.98 12.34
N ALA A 73 3.24 4.98 12.50
CA ALA A 73 3.02 6.00 11.47
C ALA A 73 4.23 6.91 11.25
N ILE A 74 5.04 7.17 12.27
CA ILE A 74 6.23 8.02 12.10
C ILE A 74 7.38 7.31 11.36
N ASN A 75 7.32 5.98 11.20
CA ASN A 75 8.39 5.18 10.60
C ASN A 75 8.29 5.03 9.07
N TRP A 76 7.30 5.65 8.42
CA TRP A 76 7.05 5.47 6.98
C TRP A 76 8.24 5.84 6.08
N LYS A 77 9.03 6.86 6.43
CA LYS A 77 10.25 7.20 5.67
C LYS A 77 11.24 6.04 5.64
N ALA A 78 11.43 5.35 6.76
CA ALA A 78 12.32 4.19 6.85
C ALA A 78 11.76 3.00 6.06
N MET A 79 10.46 2.74 6.14
CA MET A 79 9.81 1.66 5.39
C MET A 79 9.87 1.86 3.88
N VAL A 80 9.66 3.08 3.39
CA VAL A 80 9.75 3.40 1.96
C VAL A 80 11.16 3.17 1.42
N ASN A 81 12.18 3.54 2.20
CA ASN A 81 13.60 3.47 1.81
C ASN A 81 14.33 2.23 2.37
N ALA A 82 13.60 1.23 2.85
CA ALA A 82 14.20 0.08 3.50
C ALA A 82 15.17 -0.66 2.56
N PRO A 83 16.33 -1.14 3.04
CA PRO A 83 17.32 -1.80 2.19
C PRO A 83 16.80 -3.10 1.57
N ASN A 84 15.84 -3.75 2.22
CA ASN A 84 15.17 -4.97 1.78
C ASN A 84 13.90 -4.71 0.94
N ARG A 85 13.66 -3.48 0.48
CA ARG A 85 12.53 -3.17 -0.40
C ARG A 85 12.73 -3.82 -1.77
N LEU A 86 11.76 -4.62 -2.21
CA LEU A 86 11.69 -5.11 -3.59
C LEU A 86 11.52 -3.93 -4.57
N ARG A 87 12.46 -3.77 -5.50
CA ARG A 87 12.51 -2.65 -6.46
C ARG A 87 12.08 -3.02 -7.88
N GLN A 88 12.10 -4.31 -8.20
CA GLN A 88 11.72 -4.85 -9.50
C GLN A 88 11.16 -6.27 -9.32
N PRO A 89 10.45 -6.80 -10.33
CA PRO A 89 10.03 -8.19 -10.33
C PRO A 89 11.22 -9.16 -10.21
N MET A 90 11.00 -10.27 -9.53
CA MET A 90 12.00 -11.30 -9.28
C MET A 90 11.40 -12.66 -9.62
N LYS A 91 12.18 -13.53 -10.26
CA LYS A 91 11.81 -14.91 -10.61
C LYS A 91 12.76 -15.87 -9.93
N ARG A 92 12.26 -17.01 -9.47
CA ARG A 92 13.12 -18.05 -8.87
C ARG A 92 13.98 -18.66 -9.97
N VAL A 93 15.29 -18.79 -9.74
CA VAL A 93 16.27 -19.17 -10.78
C VAL A 93 16.04 -20.55 -11.40
N ASP A 94 15.33 -21.44 -10.69
CA ASP A 94 15.04 -22.80 -11.11
C ASP A 94 13.56 -23.03 -11.46
N PHE A 95 12.80 -21.94 -11.65
CA PHE A 95 11.41 -22.02 -12.08
C PHE A 95 11.31 -21.83 -13.60
N ASP A 96 11.05 -22.92 -14.30
CA ASP A 96 10.65 -22.90 -15.71
C ASP A 96 9.13 -23.12 -15.83
N PRO A 97 8.34 -22.14 -16.31
CA PRO A 97 6.89 -22.30 -16.48
C PRO A 97 6.53 -23.38 -17.53
N ASP A 98 7.39 -23.61 -18.52
CA ASP A 98 7.16 -24.54 -19.64
C ASP A 98 7.95 -25.86 -19.47
N GLY A 99 8.67 -26.02 -18.36
CA GLY A 99 9.49 -27.18 -18.06
C GLY A 99 9.47 -27.56 -16.59
N GLU A 100 10.66 -27.75 -16.02
CA GLU A 100 10.82 -28.15 -14.62
C GLU A 100 10.52 -27.00 -13.65
N ARG A 101 9.41 -27.12 -12.92
CA ARG A 101 8.94 -26.07 -12.00
C ARG A 101 9.62 -26.10 -10.63
N ASN A 102 10.29 -27.21 -10.30
CA ASN A 102 11.07 -27.42 -9.07
C ASN A 102 10.36 -26.95 -7.79
N ILE A 103 9.12 -27.43 -7.56
CA ILE A 103 8.29 -26.96 -6.44
C ILE A 103 8.90 -27.22 -5.05
N GLN A 104 9.73 -28.26 -4.93
CA GLN A 104 10.46 -28.64 -3.73
C GLN A 104 11.53 -27.63 -3.31
N ASN A 105 11.97 -26.76 -4.23
CA ASN A 105 13.02 -25.77 -3.97
C ASN A 105 12.47 -24.39 -3.53
N ARG A 106 11.14 -24.25 -3.37
CA ARG A 106 10.53 -23.01 -2.87
C ARG A 106 11.01 -22.74 -1.44
N GLY A 107 11.61 -21.57 -1.22
CA GLY A 107 12.23 -21.19 0.06
C GLY A 107 13.70 -21.58 0.20
N VAL A 108 14.28 -22.23 -0.83
CA VAL A 108 15.70 -22.64 -0.87
C VAL A 108 16.45 -21.94 -2.00
N SER A 109 15.95 -22.04 -3.23
CA SER A 109 16.60 -21.45 -4.40
C SER A 109 16.54 -19.92 -4.41
N GLY A 110 17.57 -19.31 -5.01
CA GLY A 110 17.68 -17.86 -5.18
C GLY A 110 16.71 -17.28 -6.23
N TYR A 111 16.83 -15.97 -6.44
CA TYR A 111 16.02 -15.23 -7.39
C TYR A 111 16.87 -14.40 -8.33
N GLU A 112 16.43 -14.29 -9.57
CA GLU A 112 16.96 -13.39 -10.59
C GLU A 112 15.97 -12.25 -10.85
N PRO A 113 16.44 -11.02 -11.13
CA PRO A 113 15.56 -9.95 -11.56
C PRO A 113 15.04 -10.19 -12.97
N ILE A 114 13.77 -9.89 -13.20
CA ILE A 114 13.15 -9.96 -14.53
C ILE A 114 12.40 -8.66 -14.84
N SER A 115 12.05 -8.46 -16.11
CA SER A 115 11.26 -7.30 -16.52
C SER A 115 9.81 -7.39 -16.03
N TRP A 116 9.09 -6.25 -16.02
CA TRP A 116 7.66 -6.26 -15.76
C TRP A 116 6.87 -7.01 -16.83
N ASP A 117 7.26 -6.89 -18.10
CA ASP A 117 6.57 -7.56 -19.20
C ASP A 117 6.70 -9.09 -19.05
N GLU A 118 7.91 -9.60 -18.81
CA GLU A 118 8.13 -11.02 -18.57
C GLU A 118 7.37 -11.53 -17.33
N ALA A 119 7.38 -10.78 -16.22
CA ALA A 119 6.66 -11.17 -15.01
C ALA A 119 5.15 -11.23 -15.24
N LEU A 120 4.60 -10.25 -15.96
CA LEU A 120 3.18 -10.17 -16.27
C LEU A 120 2.76 -11.26 -17.26
N ASP A 121 3.59 -11.56 -18.27
CA ASP A 121 3.32 -12.63 -19.24
C ASP A 121 3.28 -14.00 -18.56
N ILE A 122 4.29 -14.33 -17.73
CA ILE A 122 4.33 -15.59 -16.96
C ILE A 122 3.05 -15.75 -16.10
N VAL A 123 2.67 -14.70 -15.37
CA VAL A 123 1.49 -14.75 -14.49
C VAL A 123 0.19 -14.82 -15.31
N ALA A 124 0.07 -14.02 -16.37
CA ALA A 124 -1.12 -13.99 -17.21
C ALA A 124 -1.34 -15.31 -17.94
N ASP A 125 -0.29 -15.93 -18.45
CA ASP A 125 -0.38 -17.20 -19.16
C ASP A 125 -0.72 -18.36 -18.23
N GLU A 126 -0.22 -18.36 -17.00
CA GLU A 126 -0.66 -19.32 -15.97
C GLU A 126 -2.12 -19.11 -15.57
N ILE A 127 -2.58 -17.86 -15.44
CA ILE A 127 -4.01 -17.56 -15.18
C ILE A 127 -4.87 -18.11 -16.34
N LYS A 128 -4.50 -17.85 -17.59
CA LYS A 128 -5.23 -18.35 -18.77
C LYS A 128 -5.24 -19.88 -18.81
N ARG A 129 -4.08 -20.52 -18.57
CA ARG A 129 -3.91 -21.97 -18.57
C ARG A 129 -4.80 -22.62 -17.52
N MET A 130 -4.74 -22.14 -16.27
CA MET A 130 -5.56 -22.67 -15.17
C MET A 130 -7.05 -22.50 -15.43
N LYS A 131 -7.48 -21.33 -15.95
CA LYS A 131 -8.88 -21.10 -16.33
C LYS A 131 -9.36 -22.06 -17.42
N ARG A 132 -8.54 -22.31 -18.44
CA ARG A 132 -8.87 -23.19 -19.57
C ARG A 132 -8.94 -24.66 -19.17
N GLU A 133 -7.99 -25.12 -18.35
CA GLU A 133 -7.83 -26.55 -18.02
C GLU A 133 -8.66 -26.99 -16.82
N TYR A 134 -8.86 -26.12 -15.83
CA TYR A 134 -9.47 -26.48 -14.53
C TYR A 134 -10.60 -25.55 -14.08
N GLY A 135 -10.87 -24.48 -14.83
CA GLY A 135 -11.86 -23.46 -14.46
C GLY A 135 -11.33 -22.42 -13.46
N THR A 136 -12.12 -21.37 -13.23
CA THR A 136 -11.75 -20.22 -12.38
C THR A 136 -11.55 -20.60 -10.91
N GLY A 137 -12.23 -21.64 -10.43
CA GLY A 137 -12.10 -22.13 -9.05
C GLY A 137 -10.72 -22.70 -8.71
N ALA A 138 -9.89 -23.02 -9.71
CA ALA A 138 -8.55 -23.57 -9.50
C ALA A 138 -7.51 -22.49 -9.11
N ILE A 139 -7.87 -21.21 -9.16
CA ILE A 139 -6.99 -20.09 -8.80
C ILE A 139 -7.40 -19.59 -7.41
N ALA A 140 -6.54 -19.80 -6.40
CA ALA A 140 -6.78 -19.28 -5.06
C ALA A 140 -6.30 -17.82 -4.93
N SER A 141 -7.08 -16.98 -4.24
CA SER A 141 -6.70 -15.60 -3.92
C SER A 141 -6.83 -15.32 -2.43
N SER A 142 -5.77 -14.77 -1.84
CA SER A 142 -5.69 -14.41 -0.42
C SER A 142 -4.97 -13.06 -0.23
N ASN A 143 -5.07 -12.45 0.95
CA ASN A 143 -4.44 -11.19 1.34
C ASN A 143 -4.47 -11.06 2.86
N GLY A 144 -3.55 -10.36 3.50
CA GLY A 144 -3.65 -10.12 4.95
C GLY A 144 -4.86 -9.23 5.31
N SER A 145 -5.29 -9.29 6.58
CA SER A 145 -6.47 -8.56 7.10
C SER A 145 -6.33 -7.04 7.08
N HIS A 146 -5.09 -6.56 7.08
CA HIS A 146 -4.74 -5.14 6.97
C HIS A 146 -3.88 -4.88 5.74
N HIS A 147 -4.00 -3.67 5.20
CA HIS A 147 -3.24 -3.22 4.04
C HIS A 147 -2.77 -1.77 4.24
N ASN A 148 -1.90 -1.27 3.36
CA ASN A 148 -1.57 0.15 3.32
C ASN A 148 -2.84 0.98 3.15
N TRP A 149 -2.91 2.09 3.87
CA TRP A 149 -4.05 3.00 3.84
C TRP A 149 -4.27 3.57 2.43
N GLY A 150 -5.54 3.67 2.03
CA GLY A 150 -5.96 4.35 0.81
C GLY A 150 -7.15 3.66 0.16
N ASN A 151 -8.30 4.31 0.14
CA ASN A 151 -9.58 3.68 -0.20
C ASN A 151 -9.60 3.01 -1.59
N ILE A 152 -9.00 3.64 -2.59
CA ILE A 152 -8.96 3.11 -3.97
C ILE A 152 -7.99 1.92 -4.07
N GLY A 153 -6.80 2.04 -3.47
CA GLY A 153 -5.77 1.00 -3.50
C GLY A 153 -5.95 -0.11 -2.46
N TYR A 154 -6.94 0.02 -1.56
CA TYR A 154 -7.19 -0.95 -0.51
C TYR A 154 -7.60 -2.30 -1.09
N TYR A 155 -7.34 -3.38 -0.37
CA TYR A 155 -7.66 -4.72 -0.88
C TYR A 155 -9.18 -4.89 -1.15
N LEU A 156 -10.02 -4.25 -0.33
CA LEU A 156 -11.48 -4.22 -0.52
C LEU A 156 -11.94 -3.44 -1.77
N SER A 157 -11.03 -2.78 -2.49
CA SER A 157 -11.31 -2.02 -3.70
C SER A 157 -10.54 -2.56 -4.91
N ALA A 158 -9.30 -2.13 -5.13
CA ALA A 158 -8.54 -2.49 -6.33
C ALA A 158 -8.31 -4.01 -6.47
N LYS A 159 -7.94 -4.69 -5.38
CA LYS A 159 -7.71 -6.15 -5.42
C LYS A 159 -9.01 -6.89 -5.73
N LEU A 160 -10.09 -6.63 -4.98
CA LEU A 160 -11.38 -7.31 -5.23
C LEU A 160 -11.87 -7.06 -6.66
N ARG A 161 -11.78 -5.82 -7.16
CA ARG A 161 -12.15 -5.50 -8.54
C ARG A 161 -11.37 -6.34 -9.56
N PHE A 162 -10.06 -6.46 -9.40
CA PHE A 162 -9.21 -7.23 -10.30
C PHE A 162 -9.47 -8.74 -10.21
N MET A 163 -9.55 -9.29 -9.00
CA MET A 163 -9.77 -10.72 -8.79
C MET A 163 -11.15 -11.17 -9.26
N ASN A 164 -12.19 -10.34 -9.10
CA ASN A 164 -13.52 -10.63 -9.65
C ASN A 164 -13.53 -10.71 -11.18
N ALA A 165 -12.69 -9.96 -11.87
CA ALA A 165 -12.55 -10.05 -13.32
C ALA A 165 -11.80 -11.33 -13.76
N ILE A 166 -10.89 -11.85 -12.94
CA ILE A 166 -10.19 -13.11 -13.20
C ILE A 166 -11.12 -14.30 -12.94
N GLY A 167 -11.84 -14.28 -11.82
CA GLY A 167 -12.55 -15.43 -11.25
C GLY A 167 -11.59 -16.31 -10.45
N THR A 168 -11.78 -16.37 -9.13
CA THR A 168 -10.88 -17.07 -8.19
C THR A 168 -11.67 -17.72 -7.06
N THR A 169 -11.10 -18.73 -6.40
CA THR A 169 -11.53 -19.19 -5.08
C THR A 169 -10.95 -18.27 -3.99
N GLU A 170 -11.81 -17.60 -3.25
CA GLU A 170 -11.40 -16.72 -2.15
C GLU A 170 -11.03 -17.54 -0.91
N VAL A 171 -9.88 -17.22 -0.31
CA VAL A 171 -9.47 -17.75 0.98
C VAL A 171 -9.88 -16.77 2.07
N HIS A 172 -10.89 -17.13 2.83
CA HIS A 172 -11.36 -16.33 3.97
C HIS A 172 -10.38 -16.43 5.14
N HIS A 173 -10.08 -15.28 5.72
CA HIS A 173 -9.25 -15.16 6.92
C HIS A 173 -10.11 -15.46 8.14
N ASN A 174 -9.50 -16.04 9.17
CA ASN A 174 -10.14 -16.09 10.48
C ASN A 174 -10.34 -14.64 10.98
N PRO A 175 -11.39 -14.35 11.78
CA PRO A 175 -11.53 -13.03 12.37
C PRO A 175 -10.33 -12.75 13.28
N ASP A 176 -9.49 -11.80 12.85
CA ASP A 176 -8.35 -11.28 13.58
C ASP A 176 -8.52 -9.77 13.77
N SER A 177 -8.76 -9.36 15.01
CA SER A 177 -8.81 -7.95 15.39
C SER A 177 -8.31 -7.79 16.82
N TRP A 178 -7.19 -7.08 16.95
CA TRP A 178 -6.81 -6.29 18.12
C TRP A 178 -7.80 -5.16 18.42
#